data_AF-A0A1F9KIW5-F1
#
_entry.id   AF-A0A1F9KIW5-F1
#
_cell.length_a   1.000
_cell.length_b   1.000
_cell.length_c   1.000
_cell.angle_alpha   90.00
_cell.angle_beta   90.00
_cell.angle_gamma   90.00
#
_symmetry.space_group_name_H-M   'P 1'
#
loop_
_entity.id
_entity.type
_entity.pdbx_description
1 polymer ?
#
loop_
_entity_poly.entity_id
_entity_poly.type
_entity_poly.pdbx_seq_one_letter_code
_entity_poly.pdbx_strand_id
1 'polypeptide(L)' 'MRVTTLEGIVENGQIRLPAAVRLPEKAKVYVIIPDVEVQTVAYIGSPRLAHPEQAADFRKEVIEELPDAGV' A
#
# COMPACT_ATOMS: atom_id res chain seq x y z
N MET A 1 5.00 8.35 27.71
CA MET A 1 3.76 8.02 26.96
C MET A 1 3.03 6.92 27.71
N ARG A 2 1.76 7.10 28.07
CA ARG A 2 0.97 6.05 28.75
C ARG A 2 0.23 5.24 27.69
N VAL A 3 0.49 3.94 27.64
CA VAL A 3 -0.18 3.01 26.72
C VAL A 3 -0.95 1.98 27.53
N THR A 4 -2.06 1.52 26.99
CA THR A 4 -2.86 0.43 27.55
C THR A 4 -2.86 -0.70 26.54
N THR A 5 -2.46 -1.90 26.97
CA THR A 5 -2.54 -3.10 26.15
C THR A 5 -3.92 -3.72 26.33
N LEU A 6 -4.59 -4.02 25.22
CA LEU A 6 -5.90 -4.67 25.20
C LEU A 6 -5.76 -5.94 24.39
N GLU A 7 -6.26 -7.05 24.93
CA GLU A 7 -6.34 -8.31 24.19
C GLU A 7 -7.54 -8.28 23.24
N GLY A 8 -7.33 -8.75 22.02
CA GLY A 8 -8.36 -8.91 21.01
C GLY A 8 -8.06 -10.13 20.16
N ILE A 9 -9.09 -10.70 19.56
CA ILE A 9 -8.98 -11.87 18.68
C ILE A 9 -9.05 -11.41 17.22
N VAL A 10 -8.29 -12.06 16.35
CA VAL A 10 -8.39 -11.83 14.91
C VAL A 10 -9.42 -12.80 14.34
N GLU A 11 -10.53 -12.27 13.83
CA GLU A 11 -11.55 -13.05 13.13
C GLU A 11 -11.74 -12.47 11.72
N ASN A 12 -11.59 -13.30 10.69
CA ASN A 12 -11.71 -12.89 9.28
C ASN A 12 -10.83 -11.68 8.91
N GLY A 13 -9.59 -11.63 9.42
CA GLY A 13 -8.65 -10.53 9.17
C GLY A 13 -8.99 -9.22 9.89
N GLN A 14 -10.00 -9.21 10.78
CA GLN A 14 -10.37 -8.05 11.58
C GLN A 14 -10.06 -8.30 13.06
N ILE A 15 -9.49 -7.29 13.72
CA ILE A 15 -9.28 -7.31 15.17
C ILE A 15 -10.61 -7.05 15.85
N ARG A 16 -11.07 -8.00 16.64
CA ARG A 16 -12.26 -7.86 17.49
C ARG A 16 -11.84 -7.69 18.94
N LEU A 17 -12.25 -6.57 19.52
CA LEU A 17 -12.09 -6.29 20.93
C LEU A 17 -13.32 -6.80 21.70
N PRO A 18 -13.18 -7.18 22.98
CA PRO A 18 -14.32 -7.51 23.83
C PRO A 18 -15.36 -6.38 23.84
N ALA A 19 -16.65 -6.71 23.88
CA ALA A 19 -17.75 -5.75 23.74
C ALA A 19 -17.75 -4.62 24.81
N ALA A 20 -17.11 -4.84 25.95
CA ALA A 20 -16.96 -3.84 27.01
C ALA A 20 -15.90 -2.77 26.72
N VAL A 21 -15.03 -3.00 25.73
CA VAL A 21 -13.93 -2.10 25.37
C VAL A 21 -14.43 -1.05 24.39
N ARG A 22 -14.42 0.22 24.81
CA ARG A 22 -14.66 1.37 23.95
C ARG A 22 -13.39 2.20 23.85
N LEU A 23 -12.84 2.29 22.65
CA LEU A 23 -11.70 3.17 22.37
C LEU A 23 -12.19 4.63 22.29
N PRO A 24 -11.43 5.60 22.84
CA PRO A 24 -11.76 7.02 22.68
C PRO A 24 -11.76 7.45 21.22
N GLU A 25 -12.60 8.44 20.88
CA GLU A 25 -12.60 9.01 19.54
C GLU A 25 -11.22 9.57 19.17
N LYS A 26 -10.79 9.31 17.92
CA LYS A 26 -9.49 9.73 17.37
C LYS A 26 -8.26 9.19 18.11
N ALA A 27 -8.43 8.18 18.97
CA ALA A 27 -7.30 7.53 19.62
C ALA A 27 -6.37 6.86 18.58
N LYS A 28 -5.06 7.03 18.75
CA LYS A 28 -4.05 6.37 17.93
C LYS A 28 -3.86 4.94 18.43
N VAL A 29 -4.05 3.96 17.54
CA VAL A 29 -3.93 2.53 17.85
C VAL A 29 -2.66 1.97 17.21
N TYR A 30 -1.94 1.13 17.96
CA TYR A 30 -0.80 0.36 17.48
C TYR A 30 -1.16 -1.12 17.58
N VAL A 31 -0.94 -1.87 16.49
CA VAL A 31 -1.16 -3.31 16.43
C VAL A 31 0.20 -3.97 16.28
N ILE A 32 0.52 -4.90 17.17
CA ILE A 32 1.75 -5.69 17.12
C ILE A 32 1.33 -7.10 16.75
N ILE A 33 1.78 -7.59 15.60
CA ILE A 33 1.54 -8.95 15.15
C ILE A 33 2.91 -9.63 15.03
N PRO A 34 3.26 -10.57 15.95
CA PRO A 34 4.50 -11.33 15.82
C PRO A 34 4.42 -12.23 14.58
N ASP A 35 5.56 -12.41 13.91
CA ASP A 35 5.76 -13.39 12.83
C ASP A 35 4.85 -13.22 11.60
N VAL A 36 4.29 -12.03 11.38
CA VAL A 36 3.59 -11.66 10.14
C VAL A 36 4.51 -10.81 9.27
N GLU A 37 4.84 -11.33 8.09
CA GLU A 37 5.37 -10.52 6.99
C GLU A 37 4.23 -9.72 6.38
N VAL A 38 4.10 -8.46 6.78
CA VAL A 38 3.25 -7.52 6.05
C VAL A 38 3.91 -7.30 4.70
N GLN A 39 3.30 -7.79 3.62
CA GLN A 39 3.70 -7.41 2.27
C GLN A 39 3.46 -5.91 2.11
N THR A 40 4.49 -5.11 2.37
CA THR A 40 4.52 -3.72 1.96
C THR A 40 4.58 -3.75 0.44
N VAL A 41 3.46 -3.49 -0.23
CA VAL A 41 3.48 -3.27 -1.67
C VAL A 41 4.35 -2.04 -1.89
N ALA A 42 5.56 -2.25 -2.42
CA ALA A 42 6.46 -1.17 -2.75
C ALA A 42 5.77 -0.31 -3.80
N TYR A 43 5.36 0.89 -3.42
CA TYR A 43 4.79 1.84 -4.35
C TYR A 43 5.93 2.49 -5.13
N ILE A 44 6.10 2.07 -6.38
CA ILE A 44 6.92 2.82 -7.33
C ILE A 44 6.06 3.98 -7.81
N GLY A 45 6.35 5.18 -7.32
CA GLY A 45 5.71 6.40 -7.80
C GLY A 45 6.03 6.60 -9.27
N SER A 46 5.02 6.49 -10.13
CA SER A 46 5.19 6.87 -11.53
C SER A 46 5.23 8.40 -11.64
N PRO A 47 6.09 8.96 -12.52
CA PRO A 47 6.06 10.39 -12.82
C PRO A 47 4.65 10.80 -13.26
N ARG A 48 4.17 11.93 -12.75
CA ARG A 48 2.96 12.58 -13.27
C ARG A 48 3.36 13.60 -14.33
N LEU A 49 2.54 13.78 -15.36
CA LEU A 49 2.72 14.89 -16.29
C LEU A 49 2.55 16.21 -15.54
N ALA A 50 3.40 17.19 -15.84
CA ALA A 50 3.25 18.56 -15.33
C ALA A 50 1.92 19.18 -15.78
N HIS A 51 1.44 18.78 -16.96
CA HIS A 51 0.21 19.20 -17.60
C HIS A 51 -0.57 17.96 -18.09
N PRO A 52 -1.54 17.45 -17.31
CA PRO A 52 -2.29 16.23 -17.65
C PRO A 52 -2.96 16.28 -19.04
N GLU A 53 -3.33 17.45 -19.51
CA GLU A 53 -3.94 17.71 -20.82
C GLU A 53 -3.03 17.36 -22.01
N GLN A 54 -1.71 17.29 -21.80
CA GLN A 54 -0.71 16.95 -22.83
C GLN A 54 -0.48 15.45 -22.99
N ALA A 55 -1.27 14.59 -22.33
CA ALA A 55 -1.11 13.14 -22.43
C ALA A 55 -1.15 12.61 -23.88
N ALA A 56 -1.84 13.31 -24.79
CA ALA A 56 -1.89 12.95 -26.20
C ALA A 56 -0.53 13.07 -26.93
N ASP A 57 0.39 13.91 -26.43
CA ASP A 57 1.70 14.16 -27.03
C ASP A 57 2.70 13.03 -26.72
N PHE A 58 2.45 12.25 -25.66
CA PHE A 58 3.32 11.16 -25.19
C PHE A 58 2.87 9.78 -25.68
N ARG A 59 2.30 9.71 -26.88
CA ARG A 59 1.89 8.43 -27.48
C ARG A 59 3.13 7.60 -27.83
N LYS A 60 3.23 6.42 -27.23
CA LYS A 60 4.30 5.45 -27.54
C LYS A 60 4.10 4.90 -28.95
N GLU A 61 5.07 5.14 -29.82
CA GLU A 61 5.22 4.43 -31.08
C GLU A 61 6.15 3.23 -30.85
N VAL A 62 5.74 2.04 -31.31
CA VAL A 62 6.56 0.84 -31.28
C VAL A 62 6.88 0.49 -32.72
N ILE A 63 8.15 0.54 -33.07
CA ILE A 63 8.66 0.16 -34.39
C ILE A 63 9.42 -1.14 -34.19
N GLU A 64 9.04 -2.17 -34.95
CA GLU A 64 9.87 -3.38 -35.05
C GLU A 64 11.08 -3.07 -35.92
N GLU A 65 12.26 -3.05 -35.30
CA GLU A 65 13.50 -2.97 -36.07
C GLU A 65 13.78 -4.31 -36.77
N LEU A 66 14.51 -4.22 -37.90
CA LEU A 66 14.98 -5.40 -38.61
C LEU A 66 15.91 -6.23 -37.72
N PRO A 67 15.98 -7.56 -37.94
CA PRO A 67 16.93 -8.41 -37.24
C PRO A 67 18.35 -7.86 -37.38
N ASP A 68 19.06 -7.81 -36.27
CA ASP A 68 20.47 -7.41 -36.23
C ASP A 68 21.28 -8.27 -37.21
N ALA A 69 22.16 -7.65 -37.99
CA ALA A 69 22.98 -8.34 -38.96
C ALA A 69 24.09 -9.11 -38.21
N GLY A 70 23.74 -10.30 -37.73
CA GLY A 70 24.58 -11.12 -36.86
C GLY A 70 26.02 -11.21 -37.36
N VAL A 71 26.94 -10.67 -36.56
CA VAL A 71 28.39 -10.88 -36.66
C VAL A 71 28.79 -11.96 -35.67
#